data_AF-A0A958MFN5-F1
#
_entry.id   AF-A0A958MFN5-F1
#
_cell.length_a   1.000
_cell.length_b   1.000
_cell.length_c   1.000
_cell.angle_alpha   90.00
_cell.angle_beta   90.00
_cell.angle_gamma   90.00
#
_symmetry.space_group_name_H-M   'P 1'
#
loop_
_entity.id
_entity.type
_entity.pdbx_description
1 polymer ?
#
loop_
_entity_poly.entity_id
_entity_poly.type
_entity_poly.pdbx_seq_one_letter_code
_entity_poly.pdbx_strand_id
1 'polypeptide(L)'
;MNRRKMMKLLGLTPVVAALPSLAMAEKKADKKEAKKAAGKPANVLGEDEPLAKAMQYKHDASKAPAMRTNKKAFCHNCAKYNVCSPADKACKPLSADKVKTEAHGPCQIFPNKVVAKEGWCLSWQAKA
;
A
#
# COMPACT_ATOMS: atom_id res chain seq x y z
N MET A 1 4.22 4.65 45.17
CA MET A 1 5.36 3.76 44.81
C MET A 1 5.57 3.83 43.29
N ASN A 2 6.33 4.79 42.75
CA ASN A 2 7.80 4.81 42.48
C ASN A 2 8.34 3.72 41.52
N ARG A 3 8.57 4.09 40.24
CA ARG A 3 9.60 3.52 39.34
C ARG A 3 10.29 4.58 38.45
N ARG A 4 10.23 5.86 38.83
CA ARG A 4 11.02 6.93 38.19
C ARG A 4 12.21 7.25 39.10
N LYS A 5 13.40 6.81 38.69
CA LYS A 5 14.73 7.04 39.28
C LYS A 5 15.56 5.81 38.86
N MET A 6 16.73 5.85 38.23
CA MET A 6 17.77 6.85 38.04
C MET A 6 18.68 6.27 36.93
N MET A 7 19.17 7.07 35.99
CA MET A 7 20.54 6.94 35.48
C MET A 7 20.89 8.24 34.77
N LYS A 8 21.52 9.11 35.55
CA LYS A 8 22.26 10.30 35.15
C LYS A 8 23.65 10.03 35.74
N LEU A 9 24.70 10.03 34.93
CA LEU A 9 25.99 10.69 35.20
C LEU A 9 27.06 10.27 34.17
N LEU A 10 27.66 11.32 33.59
CA LEU A 10 29.08 11.51 33.24
C LEU A 10 29.72 10.78 32.05
N GLY A 11 30.17 11.62 31.11
CA GLY A 11 31.17 11.31 30.09
C GLY A 11 31.50 12.55 29.26
N LEU A 12 32.27 13.48 29.84
CA LEU A 12 32.84 14.64 29.15
C LEU A 12 34.18 14.23 28.51
N THR A 13 34.30 14.39 27.20
CA THR A 13 35.60 14.57 26.51
C THR A 13 35.38 15.49 25.30
N PRO A 14 36.05 16.66 25.22
CA PRO A 14 36.06 17.50 24.05
C PRO A 14 37.31 17.20 23.21
N VAL A 15 37.16 17.00 21.90
CA VAL A 15 38.22 17.31 20.93
C VAL A 15 37.56 17.98 19.73
N VAL A 16 37.88 19.26 19.56
CA VAL A 16 37.57 20.08 18.39
C VAL A 16 38.56 19.74 17.29
N ALA A 17 38.09 19.49 16.08
CA ALA A 17 38.86 19.78 14.87
C ALA A 17 37.89 20.11 13.73
N ALA A 18 38.09 21.30 13.18
CA ALA A 18 37.27 21.94 12.17
C ALA A 18 37.46 21.31 10.78
N LEU A 19 36.38 21.24 10.02
CA LEU A 19 36.41 21.20 8.54
C LEU A 19 35.45 22.29 8.04
N PRO A 20 35.92 23.23 7.20
CA PRO A 20 35.08 24.28 6.63
C PRO A 20 34.38 23.79 5.36
N SER A 21 33.25 24.45 5.08
CA SER A 21 32.64 24.62 3.75
C SER A 21 31.90 23.42 3.14
N LEU A 22 30.57 23.43 3.21
CA LEU A 22 29.77 23.92 2.08
C LEU A 22 28.37 24.30 2.55
N ALA A 23 27.99 25.54 2.27
CA ALA A 23 26.63 26.03 2.34
C ALA A 23 25.71 25.23 1.42
N MET A 24 24.59 24.73 1.96
CA MET A 24 23.32 24.53 1.25
C MET A 24 22.23 24.90 2.25
N ALA A 25 21.81 26.17 2.27
CA ALA A 25 20.65 26.63 1.50
C ALA A 25 19.36 25.95 1.97
N GLU A 26 18.58 26.74 2.69
CA GLU A 26 17.16 26.53 2.95
C GLU A 26 16.42 26.00 1.71
N LYS A 27 15.61 24.96 1.90
CA LYS A 27 14.42 24.79 1.08
C LYS A 27 13.27 24.22 1.89
N LYS A 28 12.57 25.14 2.56
CA LYS A 28 11.13 25.04 2.72
C LYS A 28 10.50 25.04 1.31
N ALA A 29 9.32 24.44 1.24
CA ALA A 29 8.44 24.30 0.08
C ALA A 29 8.74 23.11 -0.82
N ASP A 30 7.97 22.04 -0.60
CA ASP A 30 7.14 21.51 -1.68
C ASP A 30 5.74 21.22 -1.14
N LYS A 31 4.96 22.30 -1.07
CA LYS A 31 3.51 22.23 -1.15
C LYS A 31 3.18 22.03 -2.63
N LYS A 32 2.90 20.79 -3.02
CA LYS A 32 2.16 20.44 -4.25
C LYS A 32 1.63 19.03 -4.04
N GLU A 33 0.43 18.87 -3.52
CA GLU A 33 -0.77 18.79 -4.38
C GLU A 33 -0.38 18.43 -5.82
N ALA A 34 -0.02 17.16 -5.99
CA ALA A 34 -0.10 16.49 -7.26
C ALA A 34 -1.56 16.49 -7.68
N LYS A 35 -1.87 17.46 -8.53
CA LYS A 35 -2.91 17.44 -9.56
C LYS A 35 -3.46 16.02 -9.78
N LYS A 36 -4.75 15.89 -9.47
CA LYS A 36 -5.69 14.94 -10.07
C LYS A 36 -5.44 14.85 -11.58
N ALA A 37 -4.77 13.79 -12.01
CA ALA A 37 -4.88 13.24 -13.35
C ALA A 37 -5.82 12.04 -13.25
N ALA A 38 -6.87 12.02 -14.08
CA ALA A 38 -7.59 10.79 -14.36
C ALA A 38 -6.61 9.87 -15.13
N GLY A 39 -5.90 9.04 -14.38
CA GLY A 39 -4.83 8.17 -14.87
C GLY A 39 -4.49 7.19 -13.77
N LYS A 40 -4.28 5.92 -14.17
CA LYS A 40 -3.87 4.74 -13.38
C LYS A 40 -3.62 5.03 -11.88
N PRO A 41 -4.36 4.43 -10.95
CA PRO A 41 -4.15 4.69 -9.52
C PRO A 41 -2.69 4.45 -9.19
N ALA A 42 -2.04 5.44 -8.57
CA ALA A 42 -0.58 5.53 -8.45
C ALA A 42 0.07 4.32 -7.75
N ASN A 43 -0.72 3.43 -7.15
CA ASN A 43 -0.26 2.26 -6.39
C ASN A 43 -0.91 0.95 -6.86
N VAL A 44 -1.02 0.69 -8.16
CA VAL A 44 -1.43 -0.64 -8.65
C VAL A 44 -0.44 -1.71 -8.12
N LEU A 45 -0.95 -2.81 -7.59
CA LEU A 45 -0.16 -3.96 -7.13
C LEU A 45 0.54 -4.63 -8.31
N GLY A 46 1.87 -4.62 -8.37
CA GLY A 46 2.59 -5.40 -9.37
C GLY A 46 2.52 -6.90 -9.07
N GLU A 47 2.38 -7.75 -10.10
CA GLU A 47 2.40 -9.22 -9.94
C GLU A 47 3.72 -9.74 -9.37
N ASP A 48 4.81 -8.98 -9.53
CA ASP A 48 6.14 -9.36 -9.07
C ASP A 48 6.45 -8.99 -7.61
N GLU A 49 5.57 -8.24 -6.96
CA GLU A 49 5.73 -7.87 -5.55
C GLU A 49 5.69 -9.13 -4.66
N PRO A 50 6.50 -9.23 -3.59
CA PRO A 50 6.61 -10.46 -2.79
C PRO A 50 5.26 -11.00 -2.29
N LEU A 51 4.39 -10.10 -1.82
CA LEU A 51 3.05 -10.47 -1.36
C LEU A 51 2.12 -10.86 -2.51
N ALA A 52 2.26 -10.24 -3.70
CA ALA A 52 1.51 -10.63 -4.89
C ALA A 52 1.90 -12.04 -5.34
N LYS A 53 3.20 -12.37 -5.37
CA LYS A 53 3.70 -13.72 -5.66
C LYS A 53 3.20 -14.75 -4.65
N ALA A 54 3.30 -14.44 -3.36
CA ALA A 54 2.82 -15.32 -2.29
C ALA A 54 1.33 -15.65 -2.43
N MET A 55 0.52 -14.65 -2.82
CA MET A 55 -0.91 -14.81 -3.06
C MET A 55 -1.25 -15.29 -4.48
N GLN A 56 -0.24 -15.55 -5.32
CA GLN A 56 -0.39 -15.89 -6.75
C GLN A 56 -1.32 -14.92 -7.49
N TYR A 57 -1.19 -13.63 -7.17
CA TYR A 57 -2.02 -12.59 -7.74
C TYR A 57 -1.78 -12.46 -9.25
N LYS A 58 -2.87 -12.33 -10.00
CA LYS A 58 -2.88 -11.95 -11.41
C LYS A 58 -3.81 -10.78 -11.64
N HIS A 59 -3.38 -9.83 -12.47
CA HIS A 59 -4.22 -8.72 -12.92
C HIS A 59 -5.41 -9.19 -13.76
N ASP A 60 -5.26 -10.33 -14.41
CA ASP A 60 -6.24 -10.95 -15.27
C ASP A 60 -6.48 -12.38 -14.77
N ALA A 61 -7.68 -12.64 -14.25
CA ALA A 61 -8.06 -13.93 -13.72
C ALA A 61 -8.03 -15.06 -14.77
N SER A 62 -8.07 -14.74 -16.07
CA SER A 62 -7.91 -15.75 -17.13
C SER A 62 -6.49 -16.35 -17.16
N LYS A 63 -5.51 -15.61 -16.65
CA LYS A 63 -4.10 -16.03 -16.52
C LYS A 63 -3.76 -16.59 -15.14
N ALA A 64 -4.77 -16.76 -14.28
CA ALA A 64 -4.59 -17.36 -12.97
C ALA A 64 -4.11 -18.82 -13.10
N PRO A 65 -3.32 -19.31 -12.12
CA PRO A 65 -2.80 -20.67 -12.13
C PRO A 65 -3.92 -21.71 -12.03
N ALA A 66 -3.61 -22.96 -12.40
CA ALA A 66 -4.56 -24.07 -12.47
C ALA A 66 -5.31 -24.36 -11.15
N MET A 67 -4.75 -23.94 -10.01
CA MET A 67 -5.43 -24.07 -8.72
C MET A 67 -6.67 -23.18 -8.58
N ARG A 68 -6.86 -22.18 -9.45
CA ARG A 68 -8.11 -21.43 -9.54
C ARG A 68 -9.19 -22.34 -10.16
N THR A 69 -9.96 -22.99 -9.31
CA THR A 69 -11.05 -23.88 -9.73
C THR A 69 -12.31 -23.12 -10.14
N ASN A 70 -12.61 -21.99 -9.48
CA ASN A 70 -13.78 -21.17 -9.80
C ASN A 70 -13.47 -20.16 -10.91
N LYS A 71 -13.93 -20.43 -12.13
CA LYS A 71 -13.74 -19.53 -13.29
C LYS A 71 -14.47 -18.19 -13.17
N LYS A 72 -15.49 -18.11 -12.31
CA LYS A 72 -16.24 -16.89 -12.02
C LYS A 72 -15.63 -16.09 -10.86
N ALA A 73 -14.54 -16.56 -10.24
CA ALA A 73 -13.85 -15.82 -9.19
C ALA A 73 -13.03 -14.68 -9.79
N PHE A 74 -13.42 -13.45 -9.47
CA PHE A 74 -12.73 -12.22 -9.84
C PHE A 74 -12.58 -11.30 -8.62
N CYS A 75 -11.68 -10.33 -8.67
CA CYS A 75 -11.57 -9.36 -7.59
C CYS A 75 -12.90 -8.65 -7.32
N HIS A 76 -13.64 -8.21 -8.34
CA HIS A 76 -14.88 -7.44 -8.13
C HIS A 76 -15.99 -8.18 -7.37
N ASN A 77 -16.00 -9.51 -7.38
CA ASN A 77 -16.96 -10.32 -6.62
C ASN A 77 -16.34 -11.01 -5.40
N CYS A 78 -15.15 -10.56 -4.99
CA CYS A 78 -14.48 -11.00 -3.77
C CYS A 78 -14.98 -10.21 -2.56
N ALA A 79 -15.16 -10.88 -1.42
CA ALA A 79 -15.50 -10.27 -0.14
C ALA A 79 -14.45 -9.23 0.33
N LYS A 80 -13.21 -9.37 -0.12
CA LYS A 80 -12.06 -8.53 0.27
C LYS A 80 -11.81 -7.34 -0.67
N TYR A 81 -12.52 -7.27 -1.80
CA TYR A 81 -12.38 -6.19 -2.76
C TYR A 81 -13.20 -4.97 -2.38
N ASN A 82 -12.64 -3.81 -2.69
CA ASN A 82 -13.11 -2.52 -2.24
C ASN A 82 -13.20 -2.39 -0.71
N VAL A 83 -12.35 -3.14 0.00
CA VAL A 83 -12.21 -3.10 1.46
C VAL A 83 -10.79 -2.64 1.76
N CYS A 84 -10.66 -1.61 2.60
CA CYS A 84 -9.37 -1.11 3.01
C CYS A 84 -8.71 -2.04 4.03
N SER A 85 -7.40 -2.23 3.90
CA SER A 85 -6.61 -2.89 4.93
C SER A 85 -6.52 -1.98 6.17
N PRO A 86 -6.62 -2.50 7.40
CA PRO A 86 -6.42 -1.69 8.61
C PRO A 86 -4.99 -1.10 8.70
N ALA A 87 -4.03 -1.68 7.97
CA ALA A 87 -2.66 -1.16 7.87
C ALA A 87 -2.53 0.04 6.91
N ASP A 88 -3.55 0.33 6.09
CA ASP A 88 -3.55 1.42 5.12
C ASP A 88 -4.47 2.55 5.59
N LYS A 89 -3.88 3.52 6.28
CA LYS A 89 -4.59 4.69 6.84
C LYS A 89 -5.08 5.66 5.76
N ALA A 90 -4.51 5.60 4.55
CA ALA A 90 -4.86 6.51 3.45
C ALA A 90 -5.94 5.92 2.54
N CYS A 91 -6.21 4.61 2.64
CA CYS A 91 -7.19 3.94 1.82
C CYS A 91 -8.60 4.50 2.03
N LYS A 92 -9.28 4.70 0.90
CA LYS A 92 -10.71 5.01 0.84
C LYS A 92 -11.36 4.00 -0.09
N PRO A 93 -12.41 3.28 0.35
CA PRO A 93 -13.21 2.47 -0.54
C PRO A 93 -13.82 3.34 -1.65
N LEU A 94 -13.93 2.78 -2.84
CA LEU A 94 -14.72 3.34 -3.92
C LEU A 94 -16.20 3.38 -3.52
N SER A 95 -16.91 4.42 -3.97
CA SER A 95 -18.37 4.47 -3.87
C SER A 95 -19.01 3.39 -4.75
N ALA A 96 -20.29 3.10 -4.51
CA ALA A 96 -21.04 2.08 -5.25
C ALA A 96 -21.01 2.29 -6.79
N ASP A 97 -21.09 3.54 -7.24
CA ASP A 97 -21.05 3.88 -8.67
C ASP A 97 -19.65 3.70 -9.27
N LYS A 98 -18.63 3.99 -8.45
CA LYS A 98 -17.23 3.86 -8.85
C LYS A 98 -16.78 2.40 -8.89
N VAL A 99 -17.26 1.54 -7.99
CA VAL A 99 -16.95 0.09 -8.05
C VAL A 99 -17.33 -0.55 -9.39
N LYS A 100 -18.38 -0.04 -10.04
CA LYS A 100 -18.85 -0.59 -11.33
C LYS A 100 -17.93 -0.22 -12.49
N THR A 101 -17.40 1.00 -12.48
CA THR A 101 -16.71 1.61 -13.63
C THR A 101 -15.19 1.68 -13.47
N GLU A 102 -14.67 1.72 -12.25
CA GLU A 102 -13.24 1.79 -12.01
C GLU A 102 -12.58 0.42 -12.25
N ALA A 103 -11.47 0.44 -13.00
CA ALA A 103 -10.74 -0.77 -13.35
C ALA A 103 -9.94 -1.37 -12.18
N HIS A 104 -9.77 -0.63 -11.09
CA HIS A 104 -8.98 -1.05 -9.94
C HIS A 104 -9.65 -0.58 -8.65
N GLY A 105 -9.45 -1.33 -7.57
CA GLY A 105 -9.95 -0.97 -6.24
C GLY A 105 -9.02 -1.46 -5.13
N PRO A 106 -9.17 -0.93 -3.90
CA PRO A 106 -8.40 -1.41 -2.77
C PRO A 106 -8.79 -2.85 -2.43
N CYS A 107 -7.86 -3.59 -1.83
CA CYS A 107 -8.09 -4.94 -1.34
C CYS A 107 -7.53 -5.08 0.08
N GLN A 108 -8.29 -5.68 0.99
CA GLN A 108 -7.90 -5.78 2.41
C GLN A 108 -6.54 -6.48 2.60
N ILE A 109 -6.21 -7.42 1.69
CA ILE A 109 -4.97 -8.22 1.73
C ILE A 109 -3.74 -7.42 1.29
N PHE A 110 -3.91 -6.40 0.44
CA PHE A 110 -2.80 -5.67 -0.17
C PHE A 110 -2.80 -4.21 0.30
N PRO A 111 -2.25 -3.92 1.50
CA PRO A 111 -2.22 -2.58 2.04
C PRO A 111 -1.41 -1.63 1.14
N ASN A 112 -1.84 -0.37 1.05
CA ASN A 112 -1.21 0.68 0.24
C ASN A 112 -1.18 0.38 -1.27
N LYS A 113 -1.95 -0.61 -1.73
CA LYS A 113 -2.02 -1.00 -3.14
C LYS A 113 -3.47 -1.15 -3.59
N VAL A 114 -3.67 -1.12 -4.90
CA VAL A 114 -4.96 -1.43 -5.52
C VAL A 114 -4.80 -2.58 -6.51
N VAL A 115 -5.83 -3.41 -6.60
CA VAL A 115 -5.87 -4.58 -7.49
C VAL A 115 -6.80 -4.32 -8.66
N ALA A 116 -6.49 -4.91 -9.80
CA ALA A 116 -7.38 -4.91 -10.97
C ALA A 116 -8.71 -5.60 -10.63
N LYS A 117 -9.81 -4.99 -11.06
CA LYS A 117 -11.19 -5.47 -10.92
C LYS A 117 -11.39 -6.89 -11.48
N GLU A 118 -10.72 -7.17 -12.59
CA GLU A 118 -10.75 -8.47 -13.31
C GLU A 118 -9.62 -9.42 -12.88
N GLY A 119 -8.90 -9.08 -11.80
CA GLY A 119 -7.83 -9.91 -11.27
C GLY A 119 -8.30 -11.07 -10.40
N TRP A 120 -7.36 -11.84 -9.88
CA TRP A 120 -7.60 -12.94 -8.95
C TRP A 120 -6.38 -13.17 -8.04
N CYS A 121 -6.60 -13.69 -6.83
CA CYS A 121 -5.54 -14.20 -5.96
C CYS A 121 -6.05 -15.41 -5.16
N LEU A 122 -5.13 -16.16 -4.56
CA LEU A 122 -5.39 -17.37 -3.77
C LEU A 122 -6.38 -17.15 -2.61
N SER A 123 -6.41 -15.94 -2.05
CA SER A 123 -7.32 -15.59 -0.95
C SER A 123 -8.72 -15.13 -1.42
N TRP A 124 -9.09 -15.41 -2.67
CA TRP A 124 -10.43 -15.08 -3.16
C TRP A 124 -11.50 -15.78 -2.31
N GLN A 125 -12.51 -15.00 -1.91
CA GLN A 125 -13.67 -15.47 -1.16
C GLN A 125 -14.91 -14.85 -1.77
N ALA A 126 -15.96 -15.63 -2.02
CA ALA A 126 -17.21 -15.10 -2.55
C ALA A 126 -17.75 -13.99 -1.64
N LYS A 127 -18.20 -12.88 -2.26
CA LYS A 127 -18.97 -11.86 -1.55
C LYS A 127 -20.35 -12.46 -1.19
N ALA A 128 -20.73 -12.32 0.08
CA ALA A 128 -22.07 -12.68 0.56
C ALA A 128 -23.12 -11.68 0.04
#